data_AF-A0A143PF27-F1
#
_entry.id   AF-A0A143PF27-F1
#
_cell.length_a   1.000
_cell.length_b   1.000
_cell.length_c   1.000
_cell.angle_alpha   90.00
_cell.angle_beta   90.00
_cell.angle_gamma   90.00
#
_symmetry.space_group_name_H-M   'P 1'
#
loop_
_entity.id
_entity.type
_entity.pdbx_description
1 polymer ?
#
loop_
_entity_poly.entity_id
_entity_poly.type
_entity_poly.pdbx_seq_one_letter_code
_entity_poly.pdbx_strand_id
1 'polypeptide(L)'
;MSNQKNNIPRATLKRLPLYYRLVNQLHEKGIDRVNSKTISEALDIDSASIRRDFSYFGELGKKGYGYNVESLLEFFKSKISESDTIKIGLVGVGNLGKALLSYNFSIHDEMVITEAFDIREDIVGTKVGNVIVNKMQDLQSVLKSAELDVVILTTPGSAAQEAANQIVEGGVKGILNFTPTRIDVPDDVSVHQIDLGIELQSLLFFMNNLRSSN
;
A
#
# COMPACT_ATOMS: atom_id res chain seq x y z
N MET A 1 -33.25 -14.05 -3.70
CA MET A 1 -32.44 -13.21 -4.60
C MET A 1 -30.99 -13.39 -4.22
N SER A 2 -30.19 -13.94 -5.14
CA SER A 2 -28.85 -14.47 -4.90
C SER A 2 -27.82 -13.36 -4.64
N ASN A 3 -27.45 -13.20 -3.37
CA ASN A 3 -26.38 -12.32 -2.93
C ASN A 3 -25.02 -13.03 -3.16
N GLN A 4 -24.57 -13.13 -4.42
CA GLN A 4 -23.20 -13.55 -4.70
C GLN A 4 -22.29 -12.35 -4.43
N LYS A 5 -21.65 -12.34 -3.26
CA LYS A 5 -20.40 -11.57 -3.06
C LYS A 5 -19.40 -12.07 -4.11
N ASN A 6 -19.28 -11.36 -5.23
CA ASN A 6 -18.19 -11.58 -6.17
C ASN A 6 -16.89 -11.22 -5.45
N ASN A 7 -16.25 -12.20 -4.82
CA ASN A 7 -14.91 -12.02 -4.27
C ASN A 7 -13.99 -11.61 -5.41
N ILE A 8 -13.50 -10.37 -5.34
CA ILE A 8 -12.58 -9.83 -6.34
C ILE A 8 -11.31 -10.69 -6.33
N PRO A 9 -10.84 -11.21 -7.48
CA PRO A 9 -9.64 -12.04 -7.52
C PRO A 9 -8.43 -11.30 -6.94
N ARG A 10 -7.55 -12.02 -6.22
CA ARG A 10 -6.33 -11.44 -5.63
C ARG A 10 -5.44 -10.75 -6.67
N ALA A 11 -5.37 -11.29 -7.89
CA ALA A 11 -4.64 -10.68 -8.99
C ALA A 11 -5.24 -9.31 -9.41
N THR A 12 -6.57 -9.18 -9.38
CA THR A 12 -7.27 -7.91 -9.63
C THR A 12 -7.01 -6.93 -8.50
N LEU A 13 -7.12 -7.36 -7.23
CA LEU A 13 -6.81 -6.51 -6.06
C LEU A 13 -5.39 -5.93 -6.13
N LYS A 14 -4.39 -6.71 -6.54
CA LYS A 14 -3.01 -6.24 -6.72
C LYS A 14 -2.84 -5.19 -7.82
N ARG A 15 -3.75 -5.13 -8.81
CA ARG A 15 -3.69 -4.15 -9.90
C ARG A 15 -4.46 -2.86 -9.60
N LEU A 16 -5.40 -2.87 -8.65
CA LEU A 16 -6.20 -1.68 -8.33
C LEU A 16 -5.36 -0.45 -7.99
N PRO A 17 -4.27 -0.54 -7.19
CA PRO A 17 -3.43 0.62 -6.92
C PRO A 17 -2.80 1.21 -8.19
N LEU A 18 -2.45 0.38 -9.18
CA LEU A 18 -1.90 0.84 -10.46
C LEU A 18 -2.95 1.59 -11.28
N TYR A 19 -4.18 1.07 -11.33
CA TYR A 19 -5.30 1.75 -11.97
C TYR A 19 -5.62 3.08 -11.28
N TYR A 20 -5.72 3.09 -9.96
CA TYR A 20 -5.99 4.30 -9.19
C TYR A 20 -4.95 5.39 -9.48
N ARG A 21 -3.66 5.05 -9.43
CA ARG A 21 -2.57 5.99 -9.74
C ARG A 21 -2.68 6.58 -11.14
N LEU A 22 -2.92 5.74 -12.16
CA LEU A 22 -3.10 6.23 -13.54
C LEU A 22 -4.32 7.15 -13.64
N VAL A 23 -5.45 6.76 -13.06
CA VAL A 23 -6.69 7.54 -13.11
C VAL A 23 -6.49 8.90 -12.41
N ASN A 24 -5.77 8.96 -11.30
CA ASN A 24 -5.44 10.22 -10.64
C ASN A 24 -4.61 11.15 -11.54
N GLN A 25 -3.59 10.59 -12.23
CA GLN A 25 -2.79 11.35 -13.20
C GLN A 25 -3.60 11.85 -14.40
N LEU A 26 -4.61 11.09 -14.84
CA LEU A 26 -5.50 11.50 -15.92
C LEU A 26 -6.43 12.63 -15.45
N HIS A 27 -6.94 12.54 -14.23
CA HIS A 27 -7.77 13.57 -13.61
C HIS A 27 -7.01 14.89 -13.43
N GLU A 28 -5.78 14.85 -12.91
CA GLU A 28 -4.89 16.03 -12.80
C GLU A 28 -4.62 16.71 -14.14
N LYS A 29 -4.65 15.94 -15.24
CA LYS A 29 -4.50 16.44 -16.61
C LYS A 29 -5.81 16.94 -17.24
N GLY A 30 -6.92 16.91 -16.50
CA GLY A 30 -8.24 17.31 -16.99
C GLY A 30 -8.83 16.35 -18.03
N ILE A 31 -8.46 15.07 -18.00
CA ILE A 31 -8.99 14.06 -18.92
C ILE A 31 -10.27 13.47 -18.33
N ASP A 32 -11.41 13.71 -18.99
CA ASP A 32 -12.72 13.26 -18.49
C ASP A 32 -12.98 11.76 -18.68
N ARG A 33 -12.37 11.17 -19.72
CA ARG A 33 -12.65 9.79 -20.12
C ARG A 33 -11.40 9.06 -20.62
N VAL A 34 -11.35 7.77 -20.33
CA VAL A 34 -10.26 6.90 -20.77
C VAL A 34 -10.81 5.55 -21.23
N ASN A 35 -10.26 4.96 -22.29
CA ASN A 35 -10.67 3.63 -22.74
C ASN A 35 -9.67 2.55 -22.29
N SER A 36 -10.07 1.27 -22.36
CA SER A 36 -9.20 0.16 -21.90
C SER A 36 -7.90 0.04 -22.69
N LYS A 37 -7.86 0.49 -23.96
CA LYS A 37 -6.65 0.45 -24.78
C LYS A 37 -5.61 1.46 -24.27
N THR A 38 -6.03 2.68 -23.95
CA THR A 38 -5.15 3.68 -23.36
C THR A 38 -4.61 3.25 -21.99
N ILE A 39 -5.45 2.64 -21.15
CA ILE A 39 -5.00 2.06 -19.86
C ILE A 39 -4.00 0.92 -20.10
N SER A 40 -4.27 0.08 -21.10
CA SER A 40 -3.42 -1.06 -21.48
C SER A 40 -2.02 -0.62 -21.89
N GLU A 41 -1.93 0.39 -22.76
CA GLU A 41 -0.65 0.98 -23.20
C GLU A 41 0.12 1.63 -22.05
N ALA A 42 -0.58 2.26 -21.11
CA ALA A 42 0.06 2.95 -19.98
C ALA A 42 0.58 2.00 -18.89
N LEU A 43 -0.05 0.84 -18.70
CA LEU A 43 0.25 -0.08 -17.59
C LEU A 43 0.83 -1.42 -18.02
N ASP A 44 0.97 -1.67 -19.32
CA ASP A 44 1.39 -2.96 -19.89
C ASP A 44 0.51 -4.13 -19.40
N ILE A 45 -0.81 -3.91 -19.36
CA ILE A 45 -1.82 -4.92 -19.00
C ILE A 45 -2.76 -5.08 -20.18
N ASP A 46 -3.07 -6.32 -20.58
CA ASP A 46 -4.00 -6.56 -21.67
C ASP A 46 -5.39 -5.93 -21.45
N SER A 47 -5.93 -5.33 -22.51
CA SER A 47 -7.22 -4.63 -22.48
C SER A 47 -8.40 -5.53 -22.06
N ALA A 48 -8.38 -6.83 -22.36
CA ALA A 48 -9.43 -7.75 -21.92
C ALA A 48 -9.32 -8.03 -20.41
N SER A 49 -8.10 -8.08 -19.86
CA SER A 49 -7.87 -8.18 -18.41
C SER A 49 -8.39 -6.94 -17.68
N ILE A 50 -8.13 -5.73 -18.19
CA ILE A 50 -8.65 -4.47 -17.63
C ILE A 50 -10.18 -4.46 -17.63
N ARG A 51 -10.81 -4.83 -18.76
CA ARG A 51 -12.27 -4.92 -18.85
C ARG A 51 -12.85 -5.92 -17.85
N ARG A 52 -12.19 -7.07 -17.67
CA ARG A 52 -12.59 -8.08 -16.68
C ARG A 52 -12.45 -7.55 -15.27
N ASP A 53 -11.33 -6.92 -14.95
CA ASP A 53 -11.11 -6.30 -13.64
C ASP A 53 -12.22 -5.28 -13.33
N PHE A 54 -12.51 -4.39 -14.27
CA PHE A 54 -13.48 -3.32 -14.05
C PHE A 54 -14.92 -3.84 -13.97
N SER A 55 -15.20 -5.00 -14.58
CA SER A 55 -16.52 -5.64 -14.48
C SER A 55 -16.89 -6.10 -13.07
N TYR A 56 -15.91 -6.32 -12.18
CA TYR A 56 -16.17 -6.66 -10.77
C TYR A 56 -16.72 -5.47 -9.96
N PHE A 57 -16.68 -4.27 -10.53
CA PHE A 57 -16.94 -3.01 -9.83
C PHE A 57 -18.21 -2.31 -10.30
N GLY A 58 -19.01 -2.98 -11.13
CA GLY A 58 -20.27 -2.48 -11.65
C GLY A 58 -20.13 -1.81 -13.02
N GLU A 59 -21.13 -1.03 -13.40
CA GLU A 59 -21.18 -0.35 -14.71
C GLU A 59 -20.36 0.94 -14.71
N LEU A 60 -19.03 0.83 -14.61
CA LEU A 60 -18.11 1.97 -14.66
C LEU A 60 -17.90 2.55 -16.07
N GLY A 61 -18.49 1.93 -17.10
CA GLY A 61 -18.33 2.38 -18.48
C GLY A 61 -19.36 1.79 -19.44
N LYS A 62 -19.60 2.51 -20.55
CA LYS A 62 -20.42 2.04 -21.67
C LYS A 62 -19.52 1.51 -22.78
N LYS A 63 -19.90 0.38 -23.38
CA LYS A 63 -19.17 -0.23 -24.50
C LYS A 63 -18.95 0.82 -25.61
N GLY A 64 -17.67 1.06 -25.97
CA GLY A 64 -17.28 2.01 -27.02
C GLY A 64 -17.12 3.47 -26.58
N TYR A 65 -17.50 3.84 -25.35
CA TYR A 65 -17.45 5.23 -24.86
C TYR A 65 -16.33 5.49 -23.83
N GLY A 66 -15.68 4.42 -23.35
CA GLY A 66 -14.65 4.49 -22.29
C GLY A 66 -15.27 4.62 -20.89
N TYR A 67 -14.40 4.77 -19.89
CA TYR A 67 -14.71 4.96 -18.48
C TYR A 67 -14.64 6.45 -18.15
N ASN A 68 -15.52 6.93 -17.28
CA ASN A 68 -15.41 8.29 -16.76
C ASN A 68 -14.34 8.31 -15.66
N VAL A 69 -13.39 9.24 -15.77
CA VAL A 69 -12.24 9.32 -14.86
C VAL A 69 -12.70 9.68 -13.44
N GLU A 70 -13.62 10.63 -13.29
CA GLU A 70 -14.17 11.02 -11.99
C GLU A 70 -14.85 9.85 -11.27
N SER A 71 -15.77 9.16 -11.96
CA SER A 71 -16.45 7.98 -11.41
C SER A 71 -15.48 6.85 -11.05
N LEU A 72 -14.38 6.70 -11.78
CA LEU A 72 -13.33 5.73 -11.42
C LEU A 72 -12.61 6.15 -10.14
N LEU A 73 -12.30 7.43 -9.96
CA LEU A 73 -11.68 7.94 -8.73
C LEU A 73 -12.58 7.74 -7.53
N GLU A 74 -13.83 8.16 -7.61
CA GLU A 74 -14.83 7.96 -6.55
C GLU A 74 -14.94 6.49 -6.17
N PHE A 75 -14.97 5.61 -7.19
CA PHE A 75 -14.99 4.18 -6.98
C PHE A 75 -13.75 3.70 -6.21
N PHE A 76 -12.53 4.05 -6.66
CA PHE A 76 -11.31 3.60 -5.99
C PHE A 76 -11.20 4.15 -4.56
N LYS A 77 -11.52 5.43 -4.35
CA LYS A 77 -11.54 6.05 -3.02
C LYS A 77 -12.46 5.30 -2.06
N SER A 78 -13.68 4.99 -2.50
CA SER A 78 -14.66 4.22 -1.71
C SER A 78 -14.19 2.80 -1.31
N LYS A 79 -13.14 2.27 -1.97
CA LYS A 79 -12.56 0.95 -1.66
C LYS A 79 -11.32 1.00 -0.77
N ILE A 80 -10.66 2.15 -0.67
CA ILE A 80 -9.43 2.30 0.10
C ILE A 80 -9.75 2.75 1.53
N SER A 81 -10.59 3.76 1.71
CA SER A 81 -11.01 4.25 3.04
C SER A 81 -12.28 5.11 2.94
N GLU A 82 -13.08 5.13 3.99
CA GLU A 82 -14.17 6.11 4.16
C GLU A 82 -13.65 7.46 4.71
N SER A 83 -12.40 7.50 5.20
CA SER A 83 -11.73 8.70 5.69
C SER A 83 -10.92 9.37 4.58
N ASP A 84 -10.95 10.70 4.57
CA ASP A 84 -10.11 11.54 3.71
C ASP A 84 -8.61 11.41 4.03
N THR A 85 -8.27 10.84 5.18
CA THR A 85 -6.87 10.58 5.57
C THR A 85 -6.72 9.21 6.22
N ILE A 86 -5.72 8.47 5.76
CA ILE A 86 -5.29 7.17 6.24
C ILE A 86 -4.01 7.39 7.03
N LYS A 87 -4.12 7.29 8.35
CA LYS A 87 -2.98 7.43 9.26
C LYS A 87 -2.21 6.11 9.30
N ILE A 88 -0.88 6.22 9.27
CA ILE A 88 0.03 5.08 9.26
C ILE A 88 1.03 5.22 10.41
N GLY A 89 1.26 4.14 11.14
CA GLY A 89 2.35 4.05 12.11
C GLY A 89 3.63 3.52 11.48
N LEU A 90 4.79 3.87 12.03
CA LEU A 90 6.09 3.33 11.61
C LEU A 90 6.89 2.83 12.81
N VAL A 91 7.36 1.59 12.76
CA VAL A 91 8.18 0.99 13.82
C VAL A 91 9.59 0.70 13.30
N GLY A 92 10.59 1.30 13.94
CA GLY A 92 12.01 1.19 13.61
C GLY A 92 12.50 2.36 12.75
N VAL A 93 13.04 3.41 13.40
CA VAL A 93 13.48 4.65 12.75
C VAL A 93 14.99 4.58 12.42
N GLY A 94 15.37 3.48 11.76
CA GLY A 94 16.71 3.29 11.17
C GLY A 94 16.88 4.10 9.88
N ASN A 95 17.82 3.72 9.02
CA ASN A 95 18.05 4.42 7.74
C ASN A 95 16.79 4.44 6.86
N LEU A 96 16.15 3.27 6.68
CA LEU A 96 14.93 3.16 5.88
C LEU A 96 13.76 3.89 6.54
N GLY A 97 13.55 3.70 7.84
CA GLY A 97 12.48 4.40 8.57
C GLY A 97 12.62 5.93 8.50
N LYS A 98 13.85 6.46 8.68
CA LYS A 98 14.14 7.89 8.49
C LYS A 98 13.84 8.35 7.07
N ALA A 99 14.21 7.56 6.06
CA ALA A 99 13.95 7.89 4.66
C ALA A 99 12.43 7.95 4.39
N LEU A 100 11.65 7.00 4.91
CA LEU A 100 10.19 6.99 4.78
C LEU A 100 9.50 8.15 5.52
N LEU A 101 10.05 8.61 6.64
CA LEU A 101 9.54 9.78 7.37
C LEU A 101 9.95 11.12 6.76
N SER A 102 11.14 11.18 6.14
CA SER A 102 11.73 12.43 5.63
C SER A 102 11.34 12.70 4.18
N TYR A 103 11.27 11.65 3.37
CA TYR A 103 10.51 11.71 2.14
C TYR A 103 9.07 11.83 2.61
N ASN A 104 8.34 12.85 2.16
CA ASN A 104 6.91 12.97 2.43
C ASN A 104 6.25 11.80 1.67
N PHE A 105 6.38 10.57 2.20
CA PHE A 105 5.89 9.31 1.68
C PHE A 105 4.38 9.29 1.89
N SER A 106 3.75 10.33 1.37
CA SER A 106 2.39 10.31 0.87
C SER A 106 2.42 9.32 -0.29
N ILE A 107 2.15 8.05 0.06
CA ILE A 107 1.99 6.96 -0.90
C ILE A 107 0.88 7.32 -1.90
N HIS A 108 -0.08 8.13 -1.43
CA HIS A 108 -1.06 8.96 -2.12
C HIS A 108 -1.38 10.18 -1.23
N ASP A 109 -2.06 11.20 -1.76
CA ASP A 109 -2.40 12.45 -1.01
C ASP A 109 -3.15 12.20 0.32
N GLU A 110 -3.78 11.03 0.45
CA GLU A 110 -4.58 10.65 1.61
C GLU A 110 -3.80 9.80 2.64
N MET A 111 -2.62 9.25 2.33
CA MET A 111 -1.87 8.37 3.24
C MET A 111 -0.74 9.13 3.94
N VAL A 112 -0.75 9.19 5.26
CA VAL A 112 0.23 9.97 6.03
C VAL A 112 0.79 9.15 7.18
N ILE A 113 2.12 9.09 7.30
CA ILE A 113 2.76 8.55 8.50
C ILE A 113 2.63 9.60 9.60
N THR A 114 1.85 9.31 10.63
CA THR A 114 1.57 10.25 11.73
C THR A 114 2.32 9.90 13.00
N GLU A 115 2.65 8.62 13.20
CA GLU A 115 3.28 8.11 14.41
C GLU A 115 4.53 7.29 14.05
N ALA A 116 5.61 7.46 14.81
CA ALA A 116 6.83 6.68 14.66
C ALA A 116 7.32 6.16 16.00
N PHE A 117 7.97 5.00 16.04
CA PHE A 117 8.43 4.34 17.26
C PHE A 117 9.83 3.77 17.10
N ASP A 118 10.65 3.91 18.14
CA ASP A 118 11.97 3.28 18.24
C ASP A 118 12.29 2.94 19.70
N ILE A 119 13.27 2.05 19.91
CA ILE A 119 13.75 1.68 21.24
C ILE A 119 14.98 2.50 21.66
N ARG A 120 15.67 3.13 20.70
CA ARG A 120 16.92 3.81 20.98
C ARG A 120 16.65 5.20 21.56
N GLU A 121 17.17 5.44 22.76
CA GLU A 121 16.98 6.70 23.48
C GLU A 121 17.59 7.93 22.77
N ASP A 122 18.54 7.74 21.84
CA ASP A 122 19.14 8.82 21.06
C ASP A 122 18.20 9.39 19.98
N ILE A 123 17.18 8.62 19.57
CA ILE A 123 16.22 9.04 18.54
C ILE A 123 14.82 9.29 19.08
N VAL A 124 14.45 8.64 20.19
CA VAL A 124 13.17 8.91 20.87
C VAL A 124 13.08 10.39 21.26
N GLY A 125 11.89 10.98 21.04
CA GLY A 125 11.61 12.40 21.27
C GLY A 125 12.14 13.34 20.20
N THR A 126 12.97 12.84 19.27
CA THR A 126 13.43 13.65 18.14
C THR A 126 12.35 13.77 17.07
N LYS A 127 12.42 14.85 16.29
CA LYS A 127 11.54 15.07 15.13
C LYS A 127 12.26 14.62 13.86
N VAL A 128 11.67 13.69 13.12
CA VAL A 128 12.14 13.24 11.80
C VAL A 128 11.06 13.57 10.77
N GLY A 129 11.40 14.42 9.80
CA GLY A 129 10.38 15.03 8.93
C GLY A 129 9.38 15.83 9.77
N ASN A 130 8.10 15.44 9.73
CA ASN A 130 7.03 16.05 10.51
C ASN A 130 6.59 15.25 11.74
N VAL A 131 7.20 14.08 12.00
CA VAL A 131 6.76 13.13 13.03
C VAL A 131 7.72 13.13 14.21
N ILE A 132 7.18 13.10 15.43
CA ILE A 132 7.96 12.89 16.66
C ILE A 132 8.09 11.39 16.90
N VAL A 133 9.29 10.92 17.21
CA VAL A 133 9.53 9.50 17.48
C VAL A 133 9.13 9.18 18.92
N ASN A 134 8.11 8.36 19.09
CA ASN A 134 7.62 7.87 20.37
C ASN A 134 8.48 6.70 20.88
N LYS A 135 8.36 6.43 22.18
CA LYS A 135 8.94 5.24 22.81
C LYS A 135 8.19 3.99 22.40
N MET A 136 8.90 2.90 22.18
CA MET A 136 8.28 1.60 21.89
C MET A 136 7.34 1.13 23.01
N GLN A 137 7.60 1.50 24.26
CA GLN A 137 6.70 1.16 25.38
C GLN A 137 5.30 1.79 25.25
N ASP A 138 5.19 2.92 24.55
CA ASP A 138 3.93 3.62 24.33
C ASP A 138 3.19 3.14 23.06
N LEU A 139 3.75 2.17 22.32
CA LEU A 139 3.22 1.71 21.04
C LEU A 139 1.73 1.37 21.12
N GLN A 140 1.35 0.47 22.02
CA GLN A 140 -0.02 -0.05 22.07
C GLN A 140 -1.06 1.03 22.43
N SER A 141 -0.70 1.95 23.33
CA SER A 141 -1.59 3.04 23.73
C SER A 141 -1.75 4.06 22.60
N VAL A 142 -0.65 4.43 21.95
CA VAL A 142 -0.66 5.36 20.82
C VAL A 142 -1.44 4.78 19.64
N LEU A 143 -1.18 3.52 19.24
CA LEU A 143 -1.90 2.84 18.14
C LEU A 143 -3.41 2.88 18.34
N LYS A 144 -3.89 2.60 19.55
CA LYS A 144 -5.33 2.62 19.89
C LYS A 144 -5.89 4.05 19.87
N SER A 145 -5.20 4.99 20.50
CA SER A 145 -5.68 6.37 20.60
C SER A 145 -5.69 7.13 19.28
N ALA A 146 -4.75 6.80 18.38
CA ALA A 146 -4.63 7.39 17.05
C ALA A 146 -5.50 6.69 16.00
N GLU A 147 -6.14 5.57 16.37
CA GLU A 147 -6.97 4.71 15.50
C GLU A 147 -6.17 4.23 14.27
N LEU A 148 -4.97 3.70 14.52
CA LEU A 148 -4.08 3.22 13.47
C LEU A 148 -4.41 1.78 13.08
N ASP A 149 -4.90 1.59 11.85
CA ASP A 149 -5.16 0.26 11.29
C ASP A 149 -3.95 -0.36 10.59
N VAL A 150 -2.93 0.45 10.25
CA VAL A 150 -1.78 0.02 9.45
C VAL A 150 -0.46 0.51 10.05
N VAL A 151 0.53 -0.38 10.09
CA VAL A 151 1.91 -0.07 10.52
C VAL A 151 2.93 -0.53 9.48
N ILE A 152 3.94 0.31 9.22
CA ILE A 152 5.14 -0.04 8.48
C ILE A 152 6.19 -0.54 9.47
N LEU A 153 6.75 -1.73 9.23
CA LEU A 153 7.76 -2.34 10.08
C LEU A 153 9.12 -2.33 9.39
N THR A 154 10.08 -1.59 9.96
CA THR A 154 11.43 -1.36 9.42
C THR A 154 12.54 -1.64 10.44
N THR A 155 12.29 -2.53 11.40
CA THR A 155 13.27 -2.95 12.40
C THR A 155 14.32 -3.92 11.83
N PRO A 156 15.43 -4.17 12.53
CA PRO A 156 16.28 -5.34 12.25
C PRO A 156 15.47 -6.64 12.32
N GLY A 157 15.89 -7.64 11.54
CA GLY A 157 15.17 -8.92 11.44
C GLY A 157 15.01 -9.67 12.78
N SER A 158 16.00 -9.53 13.67
CA SER A 158 15.97 -10.14 15.01
C SER A 158 14.89 -9.57 15.94
N ALA A 159 14.43 -8.34 15.70
CA ALA A 159 13.40 -7.67 16.49
C ALA A 159 12.02 -7.68 15.82
N ALA A 160 11.93 -8.15 14.57
CA ALA A 160 10.72 -8.01 13.75
C ALA A 160 9.50 -8.73 14.34
N GLN A 161 9.67 -9.96 14.83
CA GLN A 161 8.55 -10.74 15.39
C GLN A 161 8.02 -10.13 16.69
N GLU A 162 8.91 -9.69 17.58
CA GLU A 162 8.50 -9.07 18.83
C GLU A 162 7.75 -7.75 18.57
N ALA A 163 8.26 -6.92 17.66
CA ALA A 163 7.59 -5.70 17.23
C ALA A 163 6.22 -6.01 16.60
N ALA A 164 6.14 -7.02 15.72
CA ALA A 164 4.87 -7.45 15.11
C ALA A 164 3.84 -7.87 16.17
N ASN A 165 4.24 -8.62 17.19
CA ASN A 165 3.33 -9.01 18.28
C ASN A 165 2.75 -7.78 18.99
N GLN A 166 3.60 -6.80 19.34
CA GLN A 166 3.14 -5.58 20.01
C GLN A 166 2.23 -4.72 19.10
N ILE A 167 2.51 -4.69 17.79
CA ILE A 167 1.65 -4.03 16.79
C ILE A 167 0.27 -4.68 16.77
N VAL A 168 0.20 -6.01 16.72
CA VAL A 168 -1.05 -6.78 16.71
C VAL A 168 -1.84 -6.59 18.00
N GLU A 169 -1.19 -6.61 19.16
CA GLU A 169 -1.82 -6.31 20.46
C GLU A 169 -2.35 -4.86 20.56
N GLY A 170 -1.77 -3.96 19.78
CA GLY A 170 -2.24 -2.60 19.56
C GLY A 170 -3.55 -2.50 18.77
N GLY A 171 -4.01 -3.59 18.14
CA GLY A 171 -5.27 -3.65 17.37
C GLY A 171 -5.12 -3.44 15.87
N VAL A 172 -3.89 -3.26 15.38
CA VAL A 172 -3.56 -3.03 13.96
C VAL A 172 -3.99 -4.23 13.10
N LYS A 173 -4.53 -3.96 11.91
CA LYS A 173 -5.03 -4.97 10.97
C LYS A 173 -4.13 -5.16 9.75
N GLY A 174 -3.21 -4.24 9.48
CA GLY A 174 -2.27 -4.30 8.37
C GLY A 174 -0.82 -4.05 8.80
N ILE A 175 0.10 -4.91 8.36
CA ILE A 175 1.54 -4.68 8.53
C ILE A 175 2.23 -4.68 7.16
N LEU A 176 2.86 -3.57 6.81
CA LEU A 176 3.77 -3.48 5.67
C LEU A 176 5.18 -3.80 6.17
N ASN A 177 5.63 -5.03 5.97
CA ASN A 177 6.88 -5.54 6.52
C ASN A 177 8.05 -5.35 5.55
N PHE A 178 9.02 -4.51 5.91
CA PHE A 178 10.29 -4.33 5.20
C PHE A 178 11.46 -5.06 5.86
N THR A 179 11.22 -5.79 6.96
CA THR A 179 12.30 -6.56 7.59
C THR A 179 12.73 -7.71 6.68
N PRO A 180 13.98 -8.19 6.79
CA PRO A 180 14.45 -9.35 6.02
C PRO A 180 13.86 -10.69 6.51
N THR A 181 12.98 -10.66 7.52
CA THR A 181 12.40 -11.84 8.14
C THR A 181 10.90 -11.86 7.92
N ARG A 182 10.35 -13.05 7.67
CA ARG A 182 8.90 -13.23 7.75
C ARG A 182 8.48 -13.13 9.21
N ILE A 183 7.28 -12.59 9.41
CA ILE A 183 6.62 -12.49 10.71
C ILE A 183 5.37 -13.35 10.69
N ASP A 184 5.10 -14.00 11.82
CA ASP A 184 3.88 -14.77 12.06
C ASP A 184 2.87 -13.89 12.78
N VAL A 185 1.66 -13.80 12.24
CA VAL A 185 0.55 -13.02 12.81
C VAL A 185 -0.75 -13.84 12.75
N PRO A 186 -1.77 -13.50 13.55
CA PRO A 186 -3.09 -14.10 13.44
C PRO A 186 -3.74 -13.91 12.06
N ASP A 187 -4.67 -14.79 11.70
CA ASP A 187 -5.34 -14.80 10.38
C ASP A 187 -6.15 -13.52 10.08
N ASP A 188 -6.54 -12.75 11.10
CA ASP A 188 -7.27 -11.49 10.96
C ASP A 188 -6.35 -10.28 10.72
N VAL A 189 -5.03 -10.50 10.66
CA VAL A 189 -4.03 -9.46 10.37
C VAL A 189 -3.38 -9.74 9.02
N SER A 190 -3.43 -8.74 8.13
CA SER A 190 -2.81 -8.83 6.81
C SER A 190 -1.36 -8.36 6.84
N VAL A 191 -0.43 -9.22 6.40
CA VAL A 191 0.97 -8.84 6.22
C VAL A 191 1.31 -8.72 4.74
N HIS A 192 1.87 -7.59 4.35
CA HIS A 192 2.48 -7.42 3.05
C HIS A 192 4.00 -7.31 3.19
N GLN A 193 4.71 -8.35 2.72
CA GLN A 193 6.17 -8.38 2.71
C GLN A 193 6.73 -7.59 1.53
N ILE A 194 7.67 -6.68 1.80
CA ILE A 194 8.48 -6.01 0.79
C ILE A 194 9.93 -6.47 0.94
N ASP A 195 10.44 -7.17 -0.07
CA ASP A 195 11.84 -7.60 -0.13
C ASP A 195 12.47 -7.10 -1.43
N LEU A 196 13.16 -5.95 -1.33
CA LEU A 196 13.83 -5.32 -2.46
C LEU A 196 14.93 -6.21 -3.07
N GLY A 197 15.50 -7.13 -2.28
CA GLY A 197 16.49 -8.08 -2.76
C GLY A 197 15.87 -9.11 -3.71
N ILE A 198 14.72 -9.66 -3.35
CA ILE A 198 13.95 -10.57 -4.21
C ILE A 198 13.47 -9.87 -5.49
N GLU A 199 13.04 -8.62 -5.39
CA GLU A 199 12.63 -7.83 -6.56
C GLU A 199 13.80 -7.59 -7.53
N LEU A 200 14.98 -7.23 -6.99
CA LEU A 200 16.19 -7.05 -7.80
C LEU A 200 16.65 -8.36 -8.44
N GLN A 201 16.63 -9.47 -7.71
CA GLN A 201 16.94 -10.79 -8.26
C GLN A 201 15.99 -11.16 -9.40
N SER A 202 14.69 -10.91 -9.22
CA SER A 202 13.67 -11.16 -10.24
C SER A 202 13.97 -10.37 -11.52
N LEU A 203 14.31 -9.09 -11.39
CA LEU A 203 14.74 -8.26 -12.53
C LEU A 203 15.96 -8.87 -13.24
N LEU A 204 16.98 -9.31 -12.49
CA LEU A 204 18.18 -9.93 -13.06
C LEU A 204 17.86 -11.24 -13.80
N PHE A 205 16.96 -12.07 -13.27
CA PHE A 205 16.50 -13.29 -13.96
C PHE A 205 15.80 -12.97 -15.27
N PHE A 206 14.90 -11.97 -15.29
CA PHE A 206 14.24 -11.54 -16.52
C PHE A 206 15.23 -11.04 -17.56
N MET A 207 16.19 -10.20 -17.15
CA MET A 207 17.23 -9.70 -18.04
C MET A 207 18.08 -10.84 -18.65
N ASN A 208 18.44 -11.84 -17.85
CA ASN A 208 19.23 -12.98 -18.32
C ASN A 208 18.41 -13.87 -19.27
N ASN A 209 17.14 -14.12 -18.99
CA ASN A 209 16.28 -14.91 -19.87
C ASN A 209 16.09 -14.25 -21.24
N LEU A 210 15.94 -12.92 -21.28
CA LEU A 210 15.86 -12.16 -22.52
C LEU A 210 17.17 -12.23 -23.34
N ARG A 211 18.33 -12.31 -22.67
CA ARG A 211 19.63 -12.47 -23.33
C ARG A 211 19.85 -13.87 -23.89
N SER A 212 19.32 -14.90 -23.25
CA SER A 212 19.43 -16.29 -23.71
C SER A 212 18.46 -16.66 -24.83
N SER A 213 17.50 -15.78 -25.15
CA SER A 213 16.50 -15.97 -26.21
C SER A 213 16.85 -15.24 -27.53
N ASN A 214 18.02 -14.58 -27.58
CA ASN A 214 18.62 -13.97 -28.77
C ASN A 214 19.91 -14.72 -29.14
#